data_AF-A0AAE1GC54-F1
#
_entry.id   AF-A0AAE1GC54-F1
#
_cell.length_a   1.000
_cell.length_b   1.000
_cell.length_c   1.000
_cell.angle_alpha   90.00
_cell.angle_beta   90.00
_cell.angle_gamma   90.00
#
_symmetry.space_group_name_H-M   'P 1'
#
loop_
_entity.id
_entity.type
_entity.pdbx_description
1 polymer ?
#
loop_
_entity_poly.entity_id
_entity_poly.type
_entity_poly.pdbx_seq_one_letter_code
_entity_poly.pdbx_strand_id
1 'polypeptide(L)'
;MSSEENRSMRGAKKKECRRCGFNGKVNDDKLCGKCEDDVRAKKELCGFCEWWVDDDGVGCDRCGFWFHGECEGMDQRVFEVVKSLETWFCKSCSHNAKKNMEEQYKLKQENSKMKDELKTLRDKNAAICQRLENIECKVNRPRPTPNVSGETNQNEGEKDKINELREELRMLKVANDEVRDMIKDLDKKWIERENELVRKVTEVMENIEEMRNQEKR
;
A
#
# COMPACT_ATOMS: atom_id res chain seq x y z
N MET A 1 69.34 -13.70 8.59
CA MET A 1 68.69 -12.60 9.34
C MET A 1 67.75 -11.93 8.38
N SER A 2 66.47 -12.06 8.68
CA SER A 2 65.35 -11.81 7.78
C SER A 2 65.16 -10.33 7.47
N SER A 3 64.64 -10.13 6.25
CA SER A 3 64.18 -8.92 5.61
C SER A 3 62.97 -8.25 6.30
N GLU A 4 62.66 -7.03 5.83
CA GLU A 4 61.45 -6.21 6.08
C GLU A 4 61.51 -5.35 7.36
N GLU A 5 61.15 -4.06 7.39
CA GLU A 5 60.05 -3.39 6.68
C GLU A 5 60.42 -1.95 6.26
N ASN A 6 60.21 -1.68 4.98
CA ASN A 6 60.24 -0.37 4.37
C ASN A 6 58.85 0.27 4.52
N ARG A 7 58.55 0.92 5.65
CA ARG A 7 57.26 1.63 5.85
C ARG A 7 57.29 3.03 5.25
N SER A 8 56.96 3.08 3.96
CA SER A 8 56.60 4.28 3.22
C SER A 8 55.42 5.01 3.89
N MET A 9 55.73 5.97 4.76
CA MET A 9 54.78 7.01 5.21
C MET A 9 54.35 7.84 4.00
N ARG A 10 53.26 7.43 3.33
CA ARG A 10 52.59 8.27 2.34
C ARG A 10 52.05 9.50 3.08
N GLY A 11 52.72 10.63 2.91
CA GLY A 11 52.28 11.92 3.46
C GLY A 11 50.86 12.21 2.98
N ALA A 12 49.90 12.15 3.89
CA ALA A 12 48.58 12.75 3.68
C ALA A 12 48.85 14.23 3.38
N LYS A 13 48.69 14.64 2.11
CA LYS A 13 48.85 16.02 1.68
C LYS A 13 47.92 16.85 2.57
N LYS A 14 48.48 17.72 3.42
CA LYS A 14 47.71 18.69 4.18
C LYS A 14 46.91 19.49 3.16
N LYS A 15 45.59 19.43 3.26
CA LYS A 15 44.66 20.17 2.41
C LYS A 15 43.78 21.02 3.33
N GLU A 16 43.33 22.15 2.79
CA GLU A 16 42.46 23.07 3.49
C GLU A 16 41.01 22.56 3.47
N CYS A 17 40.33 22.65 4.62
CA CYS A 17 38.91 22.34 4.74
C CYS A 17 38.09 23.42 4.05
N ARG A 18 37.26 23.05 3.07
CA ARG A 18 36.41 23.99 2.33
C ARG A 18 35.38 24.71 3.19
N ARG A 19 34.94 24.09 4.30
CA ARG A 19 33.89 24.63 5.17
C ARG A 19 34.41 25.60 6.23
N CYS A 20 35.60 25.37 6.79
CA CYS A 20 36.11 26.15 7.93
C CYS A 20 37.55 26.67 7.78
N GLY A 21 38.21 26.44 6.64
CA GLY A 21 39.59 26.88 6.38
C GLY A 21 40.67 26.10 7.16
N PHE A 22 40.29 25.01 7.84
CA PHE A 22 41.23 24.20 8.61
C PHE A 22 42.27 23.51 7.70
N ASN A 23 43.55 23.80 7.91
CA ASN A 23 44.65 23.16 7.19
C ASN A 23 45.08 21.85 7.89
N GLY A 24 44.72 20.70 7.32
CA GLY A 24 45.05 19.41 7.92
C GLY A 24 44.61 18.20 7.10
N LYS A 25 44.25 17.12 7.80
CA LYS A 25 43.64 15.95 7.17
C LYS A 25 42.17 16.27 6.87
N VAL A 26 41.77 16.07 5.63
CA VAL A 26 40.40 16.23 5.14
C VAL A 26 39.99 14.97 4.40
N ASN A 27 38.69 14.73 4.31
CA ASN A 27 38.10 13.66 3.51
C ASN A 27 38.08 14.02 2.00
N ASP A 28 37.44 13.18 1.19
CA ASP A 28 37.34 13.39 -0.26
C ASP A 28 36.53 14.64 -0.63
N ASP A 29 35.54 15.01 0.19
CA ASP A 29 34.77 16.26 0.09
C ASP A 29 35.55 17.51 0.54
N LYS A 30 36.82 17.33 0.92
CA LYS A 30 37.69 18.37 1.49
C LYS A 30 37.09 18.97 2.76
N LEU A 31 36.44 18.15 3.58
CA LEU A 31 35.97 18.49 4.92
C LEU A 31 36.92 17.90 5.97
N CYS A 32 37.21 18.66 7.03
CA CYS A 32 37.86 18.10 8.21
C CYS A 32 36.87 17.22 8.98
N GLY A 33 37.35 16.31 9.83
CA GLY A 33 36.48 15.37 10.56
C GLY A 33 35.32 16.04 11.30
N LYS A 34 35.59 17.16 11.98
CA LYS A 34 34.53 17.95 12.65
C LYS A 34 33.46 18.44 11.67
N CYS A 35 33.87 18.99 10.53
CA CYS A 35 32.93 19.49 9.53
C CYS A 35 32.17 18.36 8.84
N GLU A 36 32.79 17.20 8.62
CA GLU A 36 32.10 16.01 8.10
C GLU A 36 31.01 15.55 9.08
N ASP A 37 31.33 15.46 10.37
CA ASP A 37 30.36 15.08 11.40
C ASP A 37 29.21 16.09 11.47
N ASP A 38 29.50 17.39 11.40
CA ASP A 38 28.50 18.45 11.38
C ASP A 38 27.58 18.37 10.14
N VAL A 39 28.15 18.15 8.94
CA VAL A 39 27.40 17.97 7.68
C VAL A 39 26.47 16.76 7.79
N ARG A 40 26.98 15.65 8.32
CA ARG A 40 26.24 14.40 8.48
C ARG A 40 25.10 14.54 9.50
N ALA A 41 25.36 15.19 10.63
CA ALA A 41 24.36 15.46 11.66
C ALA A 41 23.22 16.36 11.14
N LYS A 42 23.56 17.36 10.31
CA LYS A 42 22.58 18.29 9.73
C LYS A 42 21.92 17.80 8.44
N LYS A 43 22.27 16.60 7.96
CA LYS A 43 21.79 16.06 6.67
C LYS A 43 22.04 16.98 5.47
N GLU A 44 23.17 17.70 5.49
CA GLU A 44 23.63 18.55 4.37
C GLU A 44 24.34 17.71 3.27
N LEU A 45 24.13 16.40 3.26
CA LEU A 45 24.66 15.48 2.25
C LEU A 45 23.65 15.31 1.12
N CYS A 46 24.19 15.16 -0.09
CA CYS A 46 23.41 14.90 -1.28
C CYS A 46 22.70 13.55 -1.15
N GLY A 47 21.37 13.52 -1.27
CA GLY A 47 20.59 12.27 -1.21
C GLY A 47 20.82 11.31 -2.37
N PHE A 48 21.67 11.67 -3.34
CA PHE A 48 22.04 10.83 -4.48
C PHE A 48 23.49 10.31 -4.41
N CYS A 49 24.47 11.20 -4.19
CA CYS A 49 25.88 10.83 -4.17
C CYS A 49 26.51 10.75 -2.77
N GLU A 50 25.75 11.10 -1.72
CA GLU A 50 26.20 11.11 -0.31
C GLU A 50 27.37 12.06 -0.02
N TRP A 51 27.66 12.99 -0.92
CA TRP A 51 28.71 14.01 -0.75
C TRP A 51 28.10 15.31 -0.25
N TRP A 52 28.91 16.12 0.44
CA TRP A 52 28.48 17.42 0.96
C TRP A 52 27.94 18.33 -0.15
N VAL A 53 26.74 18.86 0.08
CA VAL A 53 26.11 19.88 -0.77
C VAL A 53 26.54 21.25 -0.27
N ASP A 54 27.22 22.00 -1.14
CA ASP A 54 27.55 23.40 -0.86
C ASP A 54 26.32 24.31 -1.08
N ASP A 55 26.52 25.62 -1.19
CA ASP A 55 25.44 26.61 -1.28
C ASP A 55 24.59 26.48 -2.57
N ASP A 56 25.01 25.59 -3.49
CA ASP A 56 24.32 25.25 -4.73
C ASP A 56 23.54 23.93 -4.65
N GLY A 57 22.93 23.69 -3.50
CA GLY A 57 21.94 22.63 -3.28
C GLY A 57 20.49 23.04 -3.51
N VAL A 58 19.64 22.05 -3.81
CA VAL A 58 18.18 22.15 -3.69
C VAL A 58 17.67 21.09 -2.71
N GLY A 59 16.78 21.49 -1.79
CA GLY A 59 16.12 20.60 -0.85
C GLY A 59 14.82 20.02 -1.43
N CYS A 60 14.61 18.71 -1.29
CA CYS A 60 13.36 18.06 -1.67
C CYS A 60 12.33 18.15 -0.54
N ASP A 61 11.16 18.75 -0.79
CA ASP A 61 10.12 18.95 0.22
C ASP A 61 9.48 17.66 0.75
N ARG A 62 9.63 16.55 0.02
CA ARG A 62 9.04 15.27 0.41
C ARG A 62 9.94 14.43 1.30
N CYS A 63 11.23 14.33 0.97
CA CYS A 63 12.17 13.48 1.72
C CYS A 63 13.12 14.29 2.63
N GLY A 64 13.17 15.61 2.49
CA GLY A 64 14.00 16.51 3.31
C GLY A 64 15.50 16.42 3.02
N PHE A 65 15.92 15.67 2.01
CA PHE A 65 17.32 15.60 1.60
C PHE A 65 17.67 16.73 0.63
N TRP A 66 18.93 17.18 0.70
CA TRP A 66 19.53 18.10 -0.25
C TRP A 66 20.10 17.35 -1.44
N PHE A 67 20.16 18.00 -2.60
CA PHE A 67 20.68 17.43 -3.84
C PHE A 67 21.50 18.47 -4.61
N HIS A 68 22.59 18.03 -5.22
CA HIS A 68 23.25 18.81 -6.26
C HIS A 68 22.37 18.85 -7.52
N GLY A 69 22.31 20.00 -8.19
CA GLY A 69 21.61 20.14 -9.46
C GLY A 69 22.03 19.06 -10.47
N GLU A 70 23.34 18.82 -10.61
CA GLU A 70 23.89 17.80 -11.53
C GLU A 70 23.49 16.37 -11.15
N CYS A 71 23.43 16.04 -9.85
CA CYS A 71 23.00 14.72 -9.38
C CYS A 71 21.54 14.45 -9.74
N GLU A 72 20.72 15.49 -9.75
CA GLU A 72 19.34 15.45 -10.23
C GLU A 72 19.23 15.77 -11.73
N GLY A 73 20.34 15.78 -12.47
CA GLY A 73 20.42 15.99 -13.91
C GLY A 73 19.82 17.32 -14.39
N MET A 74 19.87 18.34 -13.54
CA MET A 74 19.50 19.70 -13.88
C MET A 74 20.70 20.41 -14.51
N ASP A 75 20.43 21.18 -15.56
CA ASP A 75 21.39 22.20 -16.00
C ASP A 75 21.26 23.44 -15.11
N GLN A 76 22.23 24.36 -15.19
CA GLN A 76 22.21 25.58 -14.36
C GLN A 76 20.91 26.36 -14.51
N ARG A 77 20.32 26.42 -15.71
CA ARG A 77 19.09 27.19 -15.96
C ARG A 77 17.90 26.58 -15.24
N VAL A 78 17.75 25.25 -15.32
CA VAL A 78 16.73 24.49 -14.60
C VAL A 78 16.94 24.64 -13.10
N PHE A 79 18.19 24.58 -12.65
CA PHE A 79 18.53 24.73 -11.24
C PHE A 79 18.13 26.10 -10.66
N GLU A 80 18.40 27.20 -11.37
CA GLU A 80 17.96 28.55 -10.96
C GLU A 80 16.43 28.66 -10.88
N VAL A 81 15.72 28.10 -11.87
CA VAL A 81 14.26 28.07 -11.85
C VAL A 81 13.77 27.29 -10.64
N VAL A 82 14.34 26.11 -10.39
CA VAL A 82 13.97 25.24 -9.26
C VAL A 82 14.24 25.92 -7.91
N LYS A 83 15.36 26.63 -7.74
CA LYS A 83 15.64 27.45 -6.56
C LYS A 83 14.59 28.54 -6.31
N SER A 84 13.94 29.02 -7.37
CA SER A 84 12.86 30.02 -7.28
C SER A 84 11.46 29.42 -7.03
N LEU A 85 11.31 28.10 -7.13
CA LEU A 85 10.04 27.45 -6.86
C LEU A 85 9.78 27.39 -5.35
N GLU A 86 8.53 27.58 -4.96
CA GLU A 86 8.09 27.39 -3.58
C GLU A 86 8.18 25.92 -3.14
N THR A 87 8.02 24.99 -4.10
CA THR A 87 8.12 23.55 -3.84
C THR A 87 8.84 22.81 -4.95
N TRP A 88 9.65 21.83 -4.58
CA TRP A 88 10.36 20.94 -5.49
C TRP A 88 10.52 19.52 -4.93
N PHE A 89 10.46 18.54 -5.83
CA PHE A 89 10.60 17.13 -5.50
C PHE A 89 11.68 16.45 -6.34
N CYS A 90 12.60 15.72 -5.69
CA CYS A 90 13.60 14.92 -6.39
C CYS A 90 12.97 13.89 -7.33
N LYS A 91 13.73 13.41 -8.31
CA LYS A 91 13.29 12.43 -9.32
C LYS A 91 12.64 11.20 -8.70
N SER A 92 13.23 10.68 -7.61
CA SER A 92 12.69 9.53 -6.89
C SER A 92 11.31 9.82 -6.30
N CYS A 93 11.13 10.99 -5.69
CA CYS A 93 9.85 11.39 -5.12
C CYS A 93 8.79 11.67 -6.19
N SER A 94 9.16 12.38 -7.25
CA SER A 94 8.32 12.69 -8.40
C SER A 94 7.87 11.41 -9.14
N HIS A 95 8.79 10.47 -9.37
CA HIS A 95 8.49 9.20 -10.02
C HIS A 95 7.54 8.34 -9.19
N ASN A 96 7.79 8.22 -7.88
CA ASN A 96 6.94 7.44 -6.99
C ASN A 96 5.53 8.02 -6.89
N ALA A 97 5.37 9.35 -6.90
CA ALA A 97 4.06 9.98 -6.92
C ALA A 97 3.26 9.60 -8.18
N LYS A 98 3.92 9.61 -9.35
CA LYS A 98 3.29 9.21 -10.63
C LYS A 98 2.89 7.73 -10.62
N LYS A 99 3.81 6.84 -10.22
CA LYS A 99 3.53 5.39 -10.16
C LYS A 99 2.37 5.07 -9.21
N ASN A 100 2.36 5.67 -8.03
CA ASN A 100 1.27 5.50 -7.07
C ASN A 100 -0.07 5.99 -7.62
N MET A 101 -0.09 7.10 -8.38
CA MET A 101 -1.31 7.61 -9.00
C MET A 101 -1.84 6.65 -10.09
N GLU A 102 -0.95 6.09 -10.91
CA GLU A 102 -1.32 5.09 -11.93
C GLU A 102 -1.89 3.81 -11.30
N GLU A 103 -1.26 3.30 -10.24
CA GLU A 103 -1.74 2.14 -9.48
C GLU A 103 -3.09 2.42 -8.82
N GLN A 104 -3.25 3.60 -8.21
CA GLN A 104 -4.52 4.01 -7.61
C GLN A 104 -5.65 4.09 -8.66
N TYR A 105 -5.34 4.55 -9.87
CA TYR A 105 -6.31 4.59 -10.96
C TYR A 105 -6.73 3.18 -11.42
N LYS A 106 -5.79 2.24 -11.55
CA LYS A 106 -6.08 0.84 -11.87
C LYS A 106 -6.95 0.18 -10.79
N LEU A 107 -6.59 0.35 -9.52
CA LEU A 107 -7.36 -0.16 -8.39
C LEU A 107 -8.78 0.43 -8.34
N LYS A 108 -8.96 1.69 -8.72
CA LYS A 108 -10.30 2.30 -8.84
C LYS A 108 -11.13 1.67 -9.95
N GLN A 109 -10.54 1.39 -11.11
CA GLN A 109 -11.24 0.69 -12.19
C GLN A 109 -11.65 -0.73 -11.79
N GLU A 110 -10.74 -1.49 -11.18
CA GLU A 110 -11.01 -2.85 -10.70
C GLU A 110 -12.10 -2.86 -9.63
N ASN A 111 -12.06 -1.94 -8.67
CA ASN A 111 -13.13 -1.78 -7.68
C ASN A 111 -14.48 -1.44 -8.33
N SER A 112 -14.50 -0.65 -9.41
CA SER A 112 -15.74 -0.39 -10.13
C SER A 112 -16.31 -1.67 -10.73
N LYS A 113 -15.48 -2.47 -11.41
CA LYS A 113 -15.89 -3.75 -12.00
C LYS A 113 -16.39 -4.73 -10.93
N MET A 114 -15.66 -4.87 -9.82
CA MET A 114 -16.08 -5.72 -8.70
C MET A 114 -17.41 -5.28 -8.09
N LYS A 115 -17.66 -3.96 -7.99
CA LYS A 115 -18.96 -3.44 -7.53
C LYS A 115 -20.10 -3.81 -8.47
N ASP A 116 -19.87 -3.73 -9.78
CA ASP A 116 -20.87 -4.11 -10.80
C ASP A 116 -21.17 -5.62 -10.76
N GLU A 117 -20.13 -6.45 -10.59
CA GLU A 117 -20.27 -7.90 -10.41
C GLU A 117 -21.04 -8.24 -9.13
N LEU A 118 -20.71 -7.59 -8.00
CA LEU A 118 -21.43 -7.77 -6.74
C LEU A 118 -22.91 -7.37 -6.84
N LYS A 119 -23.20 -6.28 -7.55
CA LYS A 119 -24.59 -5.87 -7.82
C LYS A 119 -25.32 -6.94 -8.62
N THR A 120 -24.69 -7.45 -9.67
CA THR A 120 -25.25 -8.52 -10.52
C THR A 120 -25.53 -9.79 -9.71
N LEU A 121 -24.62 -10.19 -8.83
CA LEU A 121 -24.81 -11.34 -7.95
C LEU A 121 -25.95 -11.12 -6.94
N ARG A 122 -26.07 -9.91 -6.37
CA ARG A 122 -27.19 -9.55 -5.49
C ARG A 122 -28.54 -9.64 -6.20
N ASP A 123 -28.62 -9.13 -7.42
CA ASP A 123 -29.85 -9.18 -8.23
C ASP A 123 -30.25 -10.64 -8.55
N LYS A 124 -29.26 -11.49 -8.89
CA LYS A 124 -29.48 -12.93 -9.09
C LYS A 124 -29.96 -13.62 -7.81
N ASN A 125 -29.34 -13.31 -6.67
CA ASN A 125 -29.76 -13.88 -5.37
C ASN A 125 -31.19 -13.45 -5.02
N ALA A 126 -31.57 -12.20 -5.25
CA ALA A 126 -32.93 -11.72 -5.04
C ALA A 126 -33.95 -12.47 -5.92
N ALA A 127 -33.62 -12.71 -7.19
CA ALA A 127 -34.47 -13.50 -8.08
C ALA A 127 -34.61 -14.96 -7.64
N ILE A 128 -33.55 -15.57 -7.13
CA ILE A 128 -33.60 -16.93 -6.56
C ILE A 128 -34.51 -16.95 -5.32
N CYS A 129 -34.39 -16.00 -4.41
CA CYS A 129 -35.25 -15.91 -3.23
C CYS A 129 -36.73 -15.79 -3.62
N GLN A 130 -37.08 -14.93 -4.59
CA GLN A 130 -38.45 -14.83 -5.09
C GLN A 130 -38.96 -16.16 -5.70
N ARG A 131 -38.09 -16.90 -6.41
CA ARG A 131 -38.46 -18.21 -6.95
C ARG A 131 -38.74 -19.22 -5.83
N LEU A 132 -37.94 -19.20 -4.77
CA LEU A 132 -38.13 -20.07 -3.60
C LEU A 132 -39.45 -19.77 -2.88
N GLU A 133 -39.76 -18.49 -2.64
CA GLU A 133 -41.05 -18.08 -2.04
C GLU A 133 -42.24 -18.55 -2.89
N ASN A 134 -42.17 -18.38 -4.21
CA ASN A 134 -43.22 -18.85 -5.12
C ASN A 134 -43.41 -20.37 -5.07
N ILE A 135 -42.33 -21.14 -4.92
CA ILE A 135 -42.40 -22.60 -4.76
C ILE A 135 -43.02 -22.95 -3.41
N GLU A 136 -42.60 -22.30 -2.32
CA GLU A 136 -43.17 -22.51 -0.98
C GLU A 136 -44.68 -22.22 -0.96
N CYS A 137 -45.14 -21.14 -1.59
CA CYS A 137 -46.57 -20.84 -1.72
C CYS A 137 -47.34 -21.92 -2.50
N LYS A 138 -46.74 -22.52 -3.53
CA LYS A 138 -47.37 -23.61 -4.29
C LYS A 138 -47.44 -24.91 -3.49
N VAL A 139 -46.40 -25.21 -2.70
CA VAL A 139 -46.32 -26.42 -1.86
C VAL A 139 -47.28 -26.34 -0.66
N ASN A 140 -47.42 -25.15 -0.05
CA ASN A 140 -48.27 -24.96 1.14
C ASN A 140 -49.72 -24.56 0.83
N ARG A 141 -50.16 -24.53 -0.43
CA ARG A 141 -51.59 -24.33 -0.75
C ARG A 141 -52.42 -25.49 -0.21
N PRO A 142 -53.48 -25.25 0.59
CA PRO A 142 -54.43 -26.28 0.97
C PRO A 142 -55.04 -26.90 -0.30
N ARG A 143 -54.99 -28.22 -0.42
CA ARG A 143 -55.59 -28.94 -1.53
C ARG A 143 -57.09 -28.60 -1.55
N PRO A 144 -57.67 -28.11 -2.67
CA PRO A 144 -59.11 -28.00 -2.79
C PRO A 144 -59.69 -29.39 -2.55
N THR A 145 -60.66 -29.51 -1.65
CA THR A 145 -61.35 -30.77 -1.42
C THR A 145 -62.00 -31.20 -2.73
N PRO A 146 -61.62 -32.35 -3.31
CA PRO A 146 -62.21 -32.80 -4.57
C PRO A 146 -63.59 -33.35 -4.29
N ASN A 147 -64.61 -32.80 -4.96
CA ASN A 147 -65.85 -33.52 -5.17
C ASN A 147 -65.55 -34.67 -6.15
N VAL A 148 -65.97 -35.87 -5.76
CA VAL A 148 -65.53 -37.16 -6.31
C VAL A 148 -66.08 -37.37 -7.73
N SER A 149 -65.19 -37.66 -8.68
CA SER A 149 -65.28 -38.87 -9.52
C SER A 149 -64.08 -38.97 -10.48
N GLY A 150 -63.37 -40.09 -10.38
CA GLY A 150 -62.53 -40.68 -11.42
C GLY A 150 -61.24 -39.95 -11.81
N GLU A 151 -60.10 -40.48 -11.37
CA GLU A 151 -58.92 -40.73 -12.23
C GLU A 151 -57.71 -41.15 -11.38
N THR A 152 -57.50 -42.47 -11.32
CA THR A 152 -56.26 -43.09 -10.84
C THR A 152 -55.29 -43.22 -12.01
N ASN A 153 -54.19 -42.44 -12.01
CA ASN A 153 -52.84 -42.79 -12.54
C ASN A 153 -51.85 -41.61 -12.70
N GLN A 154 -52.15 -40.38 -12.28
CA GLN A 154 -51.22 -39.23 -12.42
C GLN A 154 -50.43 -38.82 -11.16
N ASN A 155 -50.66 -39.47 -10.00
CA ASN A 155 -50.10 -39.04 -8.70
C ASN A 155 -48.66 -39.51 -8.40
N GLU A 156 -48.09 -40.48 -9.12
CA GLU A 156 -46.74 -40.99 -8.82
C GLU A 156 -45.65 -40.07 -9.36
N GLY A 157 -45.78 -39.58 -10.61
CA GLY A 157 -44.80 -38.68 -11.21
C GLY A 157 -44.72 -37.29 -10.56
N GLU A 158 -45.77 -36.84 -9.86
CA GLU A 158 -45.72 -35.60 -9.07
C GLU A 158 -44.98 -35.78 -7.74
N LYS A 159 -45.04 -36.96 -7.12
CA LYS A 159 -44.31 -37.26 -5.88
C LYS A 159 -42.80 -37.31 -6.13
N ASP A 160 -42.38 -37.87 -7.25
CA ASP A 160 -40.97 -37.95 -7.61
C ASP A 160 -40.38 -36.55 -7.86
N LYS A 161 -41.11 -35.69 -8.58
CA LYS A 161 -40.72 -34.27 -8.77
C LYS A 161 -40.64 -33.50 -7.45
N ILE A 162 -41.54 -33.77 -6.51
CA ILE A 162 -41.51 -33.14 -5.18
C ILE A 162 -40.27 -33.60 -4.39
N ASN A 163 -39.90 -34.87 -4.48
CA ASN A 163 -38.68 -35.38 -3.83
C ASN A 163 -37.41 -34.81 -4.47
N GLU A 164 -37.36 -34.68 -5.79
CA GLU A 164 -36.23 -34.07 -6.50
C GLU A 164 -36.03 -32.61 -6.09
N LEU A 165 -37.11 -31.82 -6.07
CA LEU A 165 -37.08 -30.42 -5.59
C LEU A 165 -36.67 -30.30 -4.12
N ARG A 166 -37.01 -31.28 -3.27
CA ARG A 166 -36.57 -31.30 -1.86
C ARG A 166 -35.07 -31.52 -1.74
N GLU A 167 -34.49 -32.40 -2.56
CA GLU A 167 -33.06 -32.65 -2.54
C GLU A 167 -32.28 -31.45 -3.10
N GLU A 168 -32.77 -30.83 -4.18
CA GLU A 168 -32.21 -29.56 -4.68
C GLU A 168 -32.24 -28.48 -3.59
N LEU A 169 -33.36 -28.33 -2.88
CA LEU A 169 -33.48 -27.37 -1.78
C LEU A 169 -32.50 -27.69 -0.64
N ARG A 170 -32.28 -28.98 -0.35
CA ARG A 170 -31.30 -29.41 0.66
C ARG A 170 -29.87 -29.02 0.26
N MET A 171 -29.50 -29.26 -1.00
CA MET A 171 -28.18 -28.89 -1.53
C MET A 171 -27.97 -27.37 -1.55
N LEU A 172 -28.99 -26.61 -1.95
CA LEU A 172 -28.94 -25.15 -1.93
C LEU A 172 -28.79 -24.58 -0.52
N LYS A 173 -29.40 -25.22 0.50
CA LYS A 173 -29.22 -24.82 1.91
C LYS A 173 -27.79 -25.02 2.37
N VAL A 174 -27.19 -26.19 2.07
CA VAL A 174 -25.78 -26.47 2.41
C VAL A 174 -24.86 -25.45 1.74
N ALA A 175 -25.03 -25.20 0.45
CA ALA A 175 -24.23 -24.19 -0.27
C ALA A 175 -24.39 -22.78 0.32
N ASN A 176 -25.60 -22.41 0.78
CA ASN A 176 -25.85 -21.13 1.44
C ASN A 176 -25.17 -21.03 2.81
N ASP A 177 -25.11 -22.13 3.56
CA ASP A 177 -24.39 -22.19 4.83
C ASP A 177 -22.87 -22.04 4.60
N GLU A 178 -22.32 -22.72 3.59
CA GLU A 178 -20.91 -22.56 3.19
C GLU A 178 -20.57 -21.12 2.79
N VAL A 179 -21.41 -20.47 1.99
CA VAL A 179 -21.23 -19.06 1.63
C VAL A 179 -21.29 -18.15 2.86
N ARG A 180 -22.18 -18.43 3.80
CA ARG A 180 -22.30 -17.65 5.05
C ARG A 180 -21.06 -17.79 5.92
N ASP A 181 -20.47 -18.97 5.99
CA ASP A 181 -19.24 -19.19 6.74
C ASP A 181 -18.02 -18.58 6.05
N MET A 182 -17.97 -18.57 4.72
CA MET A 182 -16.97 -17.80 3.97
C MET A 182 -17.07 -16.29 4.25
N ILE A 183 -18.29 -15.74 4.32
CA ILE A 183 -18.49 -14.32 4.67
C ILE A 183 -17.94 -14.02 6.07
N LYS A 184 -18.24 -14.86 7.06
CA LYS A 184 -17.71 -14.68 8.43
C LYS A 184 -16.19 -14.75 8.48
N ASP A 185 -15.56 -15.64 7.71
CA ASP A 185 -14.10 -15.74 7.64
C ASP A 185 -13.48 -14.48 7.02
N LEU A 186 -14.09 -13.94 5.96
CA LEU A 186 -13.66 -12.68 5.35
C LEU A 186 -13.81 -11.50 6.30
N ASP A 187 -14.93 -11.40 7.04
CA ASP A 187 -15.14 -10.36 8.05
C ASP A 187 -14.07 -10.44 9.15
N LYS A 188 -13.77 -11.65 9.63
CA LYS A 188 -12.71 -11.86 10.63
C LYS A 188 -11.35 -11.39 10.11
N LYS A 189 -10.97 -11.79 8.89
CA LYS A 189 -9.71 -11.37 8.25
C LYS A 189 -9.63 -9.86 8.04
N TRP A 190 -10.76 -9.24 7.72
CA TRP A 190 -10.84 -7.78 7.56
C TRP A 190 -10.59 -7.06 8.89
N ILE A 191 -11.25 -7.50 9.97
CA ILE A 191 -11.04 -6.97 11.33
C ILE A 191 -9.59 -7.14 11.78
N GLU A 192 -8.98 -8.31 11.56
CA GLU A 192 -7.58 -8.56 11.90
C GLU A 192 -6.63 -7.60 11.18
N ARG A 193 -6.88 -7.34 9.88
CA ARG A 193 -6.07 -6.43 9.08
C ARG A 193 -6.27 -4.97 9.50
N GLU A 194 -7.50 -4.57 9.82
CA GLU A 194 -7.80 -3.25 10.34
C GLU A 194 -7.08 -3.00 11.67
N ASN A 195 -7.15 -3.95 12.61
CA ASN A 195 -6.46 -3.86 13.90
C ASN A 195 -4.93 -3.75 13.74
N GLU A 196 -4.34 -4.51 12.81
CA GLU A 196 -2.90 -4.43 12.55
C GLU A 196 -2.49 -3.06 11.94
N LEU A 197 -3.33 -2.49 11.08
CA LEU A 197 -3.10 -1.14 10.56
C LEU A 197 -3.21 -0.09 11.66
N VAL A 198 -4.23 -0.18 12.51
CA VAL A 198 -4.39 0.71 13.67
C VAL A 198 -3.16 0.63 14.58
N ARG A 199 -2.68 -0.58 14.90
CA ARG A 199 -1.47 -0.79 15.71
C ARG A 199 -0.24 -0.09 15.11
N LYS A 200 -0.01 -0.26 13.81
CA LYS A 200 1.11 0.38 13.10
C LYS A 200 1.01 1.91 13.08
N VAL A 201 -0.19 2.44 12.89
CA VAL A 201 -0.41 3.89 12.91
C VAL A 201 -0.13 4.46 14.31
N THR A 202 -0.59 3.78 15.37
CA THR A 202 -0.31 4.18 16.75
C THR A 202 1.19 4.18 17.04
N GLU A 203 1.92 3.14 16.66
CA GLU A 203 3.38 3.05 16.83
C GLU A 203 4.12 4.20 16.12
N VAL A 204 3.69 4.56 14.90
CA VAL A 204 4.26 5.71 14.18
C VAL A 204 3.95 7.03 14.90
N MET A 205 2.73 7.21 15.43
CA MET A 205 2.37 8.41 16.16
C MET A 205 3.19 8.58 17.44
N GLU A 206 3.39 7.50 18.21
CA GLU A 206 4.23 7.49 19.41
C GLU A 206 5.68 7.86 19.09
N ASN A 207 6.25 7.25 18.03
CA ASN A 207 7.61 7.58 17.57
C ASN A 207 7.74 9.06 17.15
N ILE A 208 6.73 9.62 16.48
CA ILE A 208 6.72 11.06 16.11
C ILE A 208 6.69 11.94 17.37
N GLU A 209 5.92 11.57 18.38
CA GLU A 209 5.83 12.31 19.64
C GLU A 209 7.13 12.24 20.43
N GLU A 210 7.80 11.09 20.48
CA GLU A 210 9.12 10.94 21.07
C GLU A 210 10.17 11.81 20.37
N MET A 211 10.23 11.80 19.03
CA MET A 211 11.14 12.66 18.26
C MET A 211 10.91 14.14 18.56
N ARG A 212 9.65 14.60 18.59
CA ARG A 212 9.31 15.99 18.96
C ARG A 212 9.73 16.37 20.38
N ASN A 213 9.68 15.42 21.31
CA ASN A 213 10.10 15.67 22.69
C ASN A 213 11.62 15.69 22.84
N GLN A 214 12.36 14.96 22.00
CA GLN A 214 13.83 15.03 21.94
C GLN A 214 14.32 16.36 21.36
N GLU A 215 13.66 16.90 20.33
CA GLU A 215 14.00 18.20 19.74
C GLU A 215 13.77 19.41 20.69
N LYS A 216 12.93 19.24 21.72
CA LYS A 216 12.66 20.28 22.73
C LYS A 216 13.64 20.27 23.91
N ARG A 217 14.51 19.26 24.02
CA ARG A 217 15.51 19.12 25.09
C ARG A 217 16.88 19.62 24.61
#